data_AF-A0A0Q5JII9-F1
#
_entry.id   AF-A0A0Q5JII9-F1
#
_cell.length_a   1.000
_cell.length_b   1.000
_cell.length_c   1.000
_cell.angle_alpha   90.00
_cell.angle_beta   90.00
_cell.angle_gamma   90.00
#
_symmetry.space_group_name_H-M   'P 1'
#
loop_
_entity.id
_entity.type
_entity.pdbx_description
1 polymer ?
#
loop_
_entity_poly.entity_id
_entity_poly.type
_entity_poly.pdbx_seq_one_letter_code
_entity_poly.pdbx_strand_id
1 'polypeptide(L)'
;MTYNGPRRGRPRGLRLKPATPSRPRNDAEQLYEKLTSQGTDTPPACDGDDTFTAERADLHPADLTRMRHVCNRCPLLDACRTYADAAKPTAGFWAGSHRGKTSPE
;
A
#
# COMPACT_ATOMS: atom_id res chain seq x y z
N MET A 1 -5.12 -40.13 59.99
CA MET A 1 -5.72 -38.87 59.49
C MET A 1 -5.05 -38.55 58.16
N THR A 2 -5.72 -38.79 57.04
CA THR A 2 -5.13 -38.63 55.69
C THR A 2 -6.01 -37.67 54.91
N TYR A 3 -5.49 -36.47 54.62
CA TYR A 3 -6.20 -35.40 53.90
C TYR A 3 -6.09 -35.62 52.39
N ASN A 4 -7.23 -35.71 51.70
CA ASN A 4 -7.31 -35.90 50.24
C ASN A 4 -7.80 -34.57 49.61
N GLY A 5 -6.87 -33.80 49.04
CA GLY A 5 -7.15 -32.51 48.42
C GLY A 5 -7.64 -32.64 46.97
N PRO A 6 -8.57 -31.79 46.50
CA PRO A 6 -9.26 -32.00 45.22
C PRO A 6 -8.42 -31.62 44.00
N ARG A 7 -8.48 -32.48 42.99
CA ARG A 7 -7.95 -32.28 41.64
C ARG A 7 -8.67 -31.10 40.98
N ARG A 8 -7.98 -29.97 40.78
CA ARG A 8 -8.51 -28.86 39.98
C ARG A 8 -8.43 -29.22 38.49
N GLY A 9 -9.59 -29.46 37.90
CA GLY A 9 -9.76 -29.71 36.47
C GLY A 9 -9.39 -28.47 35.63
N ARG A 10 -8.73 -28.71 34.50
CA ARG A 10 -8.50 -27.71 33.46
C ARG A 10 -9.83 -27.20 32.91
N PRO A 11 -10.02 -25.88 32.69
CA PRO A 11 -11.20 -25.41 31.98
C PRO A 11 -11.15 -25.86 30.51
N ARG A 12 -12.31 -26.34 30.07
CA ARG A 12 -12.66 -26.77 28.71
C ARG A 12 -12.57 -25.60 27.73
N GLY A 13 -11.88 -25.85 26.62
CA GLY A 13 -12.20 -25.33 25.29
C GLY A 13 -12.59 -23.86 25.19
N LEU A 14 -11.59 -22.97 25.13
CA LEU A 14 -11.76 -21.77 24.32
C LEU A 14 -11.85 -22.25 22.86
N ARG A 15 -13.09 -22.37 22.36
CA ARG A 15 -13.34 -22.46 20.93
C ARG A 15 -12.94 -21.10 20.36
N LEU A 16 -11.68 -20.99 19.92
CA LEU A 16 -11.21 -19.88 19.11
C LEU A 16 -12.17 -19.78 17.93
N LYS A 17 -13.00 -18.74 17.95
CA LYS A 17 -13.80 -18.37 16.79
C LYS A 17 -12.80 -18.15 15.64
N PRO A 18 -13.02 -18.67 14.42
CA PRO A 18 -12.21 -18.23 13.30
C PRO A 18 -12.36 -16.72 13.22
N ALA A 19 -11.24 -16.01 13.34
CA ALA A 19 -11.21 -14.57 13.18
C ALA A 19 -11.82 -14.28 11.79
N THR A 20 -12.94 -13.58 11.78
CA THR A 20 -13.46 -12.93 10.58
C THR A 20 -12.30 -12.18 9.90
N PRO A 21 -12.12 -12.28 8.57
CA PRO A 21 -11.03 -11.59 7.90
C PRO A 21 -11.25 -10.08 8.02
N SER A 22 -10.54 -9.46 8.95
CA SER A 22 -10.41 -8.01 9.07
C SER A 22 -9.63 -7.50 7.85
N ARG A 23 -10.33 -7.29 6.73
CA ARG A 23 -9.75 -6.94 5.43
C ARG A 23 -9.74 -5.41 5.24
N PRO A 24 -8.57 -4.77 5.41
CA PRO A 24 -8.08 -3.85 4.37
C PRO A 24 -6.53 -3.73 4.23
N ARG A 25 -5.71 -4.35 5.11
CA ARG A 25 -4.24 -4.23 5.02
C ARG A 25 -3.60 -5.17 3.99
N ASN A 26 -4.13 -6.39 3.88
CA ASN A 26 -3.58 -7.40 2.97
C ASN A 26 -3.81 -7.06 1.49
N ASP A 27 -4.85 -6.30 1.15
CA ASP A 27 -5.16 -6.01 -0.26
C ASP A 27 -4.16 -5.00 -0.85
N ALA A 28 -3.79 -3.95 -0.10
CA ALA A 28 -2.76 -2.99 -0.52
C ALA A 28 -1.38 -3.65 -0.64
N GLU A 29 -1.04 -4.56 0.29
CA GLU A 29 0.20 -5.33 0.26
C GLU A 29 0.27 -6.27 -0.95
N GLN A 30 -0.78 -7.05 -1.21
CA GLN A 30 -0.87 -7.89 -2.42
C GLN A 30 -0.81 -7.07 -3.72
N LEU A 31 -1.45 -5.89 -3.74
CA LEU A 31 -1.38 -4.98 -4.88
C LEU A 31 0.03 -4.41 -5.06
N TYR A 32 0.74 -4.12 -3.98
CA TYR A 32 2.13 -3.70 -4.00
C TYR A 32 3.04 -4.80 -4.55
N GLU A 33 2.94 -6.02 -4.02
CA GLU A 33 3.71 -7.17 -4.52
C GLU A 33 3.47 -7.42 -6.01
N LYS A 34 2.20 -7.37 -6.44
CA LYS A 34 1.84 -7.50 -7.86
C LYS A 34 2.46 -6.38 -8.69
N LEU A 35 2.37 -5.13 -8.23
CA LEU A 35 2.94 -3.99 -8.93
C LEU A 35 4.48 -4.09 -9.04
N THR A 36 5.17 -4.46 -7.96
CA THR A 36 6.62 -4.64 -7.93
C THR A 36 7.06 -5.80 -8.83
N SER A 37 6.31 -6.91 -8.83
CA SER A 37 6.54 -8.03 -9.75
C SER A 37 6.42 -7.59 -11.21
N GLN A 38 5.38 -6.84 -11.56
CA GLN A 38 5.19 -6.32 -12.91
C GLN A 38 6.25 -5.27 -13.30
N GLY A 39 6.68 -4.44 -12.35
CA GLY A 39 7.75 -3.45 -12.53
C GLY A 39 9.13 -4.07 -12.73
N THR A 40 9.35 -5.29 -12.24
CA THR A 40 10.61 -6.01 -12.47
C THR A 40 10.70 -6.55 -13.89
N ASP A 41 9.58 -7.03 -14.43
CA ASP A 41 9.50 -7.55 -15.81
C ASP A 41 9.42 -6.41 -16.85
N THR A 42 8.59 -5.41 -16.57
CA THR A 42 8.39 -4.23 -17.40
C THR A 42 8.69 -2.97 -16.57
N PRO A 43 9.94 -2.47 -16.58
CA PRO A 43 10.32 -1.31 -15.79
C PRO A 43 9.45 -0.10 -16.16
N PRO A 44 8.83 0.58 -15.17
CA PRO A 44 7.99 1.73 -15.45
C PRO A 44 8.84 2.89 -15.98
N ALA A 45 8.27 3.68 -16.88
CA ALA A 45 8.97 4.84 -17.46
C ALA A 45 9.32 5.95 -16.46
N CYS A 46 8.83 5.86 -15.22
CA CYS A 46 9.17 6.76 -14.11
C CYS A 46 10.26 6.21 -13.18
N ASP A 47 10.77 4.99 -13.42
CA ASP A 47 11.86 4.42 -12.63
C ASP A 47 13.12 5.28 -12.73
N GLY A 48 13.72 5.61 -11.58
CA GLY A 48 14.90 6.46 -11.49
C GLY A 48 14.68 7.95 -11.75
N ASP A 49 13.43 8.42 -11.92
CA ASP A 49 13.11 9.85 -12.03
C ASP A 49 12.66 10.39 -10.65
N ASP A 50 13.58 11.10 -9.97
CA ASP A 50 13.38 11.64 -8.62
C ASP A 50 12.19 12.60 -8.52
N THR A 51 11.74 13.19 -9.65
CA THR A 51 10.56 14.06 -9.67
C THR A 51 9.29 13.33 -9.26
N PHE A 52 9.22 12.01 -9.43
CA PHE A 52 8.06 11.19 -9.03
C PHE A 52 8.00 10.94 -7.53
N THR A 53 9.11 11.10 -6.82
CA THR A 53 9.17 11.04 -5.35
C THR A 53 9.23 12.42 -4.71
N ALA A 54 9.43 13.48 -5.50
CA ALA A 54 9.50 14.85 -5.00
C ALA A 54 8.19 15.32 -4.36
N GLU A 55 8.33 16.23 -3.40
CA GLU A 55 7.19 16.89 -2.78
C GLU A 55 6.48 17.82 -3.77
N ARG A 56 5.18 18.02 -3.55
CA ARG A 56 4.36 18.83 -4.46
C ARG A 56 4.88 20.28 -4.56
N ALA A 57 5.42 20.80 -3.46
CA ALA A 57 5.92 22.16 -3.37
C ALA A 57 7.18 22.40 -4.23
N ASP A 58 7.96 21.35 -4.48
CA ASP A 58 9.22 21.42 -5.24
C ASP A 58 9.02 21.22 -6.75
N LEU A 59 7.80 20.91 -7.19
CA LEU A 59 7.48 20.61 -8.59
C LEU A 59 6.89 21.81 -9.30
N HIS A 60 7.42 22.12 -10.48
CA HIS A 60 6.85 23.14 -11.34
C HIS A 60 5.59 22.58 -12.06
N PRO A 61 4.59 23.41 -12.41
CA PRO A 61 3.43 22.99 -13.21
C PRO A 61 3.77 22.24 -14.51
N ALA A 62 4.91 22.57 -15.12
CA ALA A 62 5.41 21.88 -16.30
C ALA A 62 5.85 20.44 -16.00
N ASP A 63 6.48 20.19 -14.85
CA ASP A 63 6.93 18.85 -14.43
C ASP A 63 5.72 17.94 -14.24
N LEU A 64 4.68 18.43 -13.58
CA LEU A 64 3.45 17.69 -13.37
C LEU A 64 2.77 17.29 -14.68
N THR A 65 2.84 18.17 -15.68
CA THR A 65 2.30 17.89 -17.02
C THR A 65 3.14 16.80 -17.70
N ARG A 66 4.47 16.91 -17.66
CA ARG A 66 5.40 15.88 -18.16
C ARG A 66 5.16 14.54 -17.47
N MET A 67 5.12 14.52 -16.15
CA MET A 67 4.93 13.31 -15.34
C MET A 67 3.59 12.64 -15.63
N ARG A 68 2.52 13.43 -15.80
CA ARG A 68 1.22 12.90 -16.24
C ARG A 68 1.30 12.25 -17.62
N HIS A 69 2.03 12.84 -18.56
CA HIS A 69 2.27 12.21 -19.87
C HIS A 69 3.05 10.91 -19.77
N VAL A 70 4.08 10.84 -18.91
CA VAL A 70 4.83 9.62 -18.65
C VAL A 70 3.91 8.53 -18.08
N CYS A 71 3.10 8.86 -17.05
CA CYS A 71 2.14 7.92 -16.49
C CYS A 71 1.13 7.42 -17.52
N ASN A 72 0.60 8.28 -18.38
CA ASN A 72 -0.39 7.91 -19.39
C ASN A 72 0.14 6.93 -20.46
N ARG A 73 1.47 6.83 -20.61
CA ARG A 73 2.12 5.87 -21.52
C ARG A 73 2.64 4.63 -20.80
N CYS A 74 2.58 4.60 -19.48
CA CYS A 74 3.12 3.50 -18.69
C CYS A 74 2.16 2.29 -18.74
N PRO A 75 2.62 1.09 -19.07
CA PRO A 75 1.79 -0.11 -19.09
C PRO A 75 1.29 -0.50 -17.68
N LEU A 76 1.98 -0.05 -16.64
CA LEU A 76 1.61 -0.29 -15.24
C LEU A 76 0.60 0.73 -14.68
N LEU A 77 0.08 1.65 -15.51
CA LEU A 77 -0.79 2.74 -15.05
C LEU A 77 -1.99 2.23 -14.24
N ASP A 78 -2.66 1.18 -14.70
CA ASP A 78 -3.85 0.63 -14.06
C ASP A 78 -3.51 -0.06 -12.71
N ALA A 79 -2.41 -0.81 -12.66
CA ALA A 79 -1.90 -1.43 -11.44
C ALA A 79 -1.47 -0.37 -10.42
N CYS A 80 -0.72 0.66 -10.86
CA CYS A 80 -0.34 1.81 -10.06
C CYS A 80 -1.56 2.53 -9.48
N ARG A 81 -2.61 2.72 -10.29
CA ARG A 81 -3.85 3.38 -9.86
C ARG A 81 -4.55 2.57 -8.77
N THR A 82 -4.71 1.26 -9.01
CA THR A 82 -5.38 0.35 -8.08
C THR A 82 -4.64 0.29 -6.75
N TYR A 83 -3.31 0.18 -6.78
CA TYR A 83 -2.49 0.27 -5.57
C TYR A 83 -2.64 1.63 -4.88
N ALA A 84 -2.52 2.74 -5.61
CA ALA A 84 -2.59 4.08 -5.02
C ALA A 84 -3.96 4.38 -4.38
N ASP A 85 -5.05 3.91 -4.97
CA ASP A 85 -6.40 4.07 -4.42
C ASP A 85 -6.61 3.23 -3.14
N ALA A 86 -6.00 2.03 -3.07
CA ALA A 86 -6.05 1.16 -1.90
C ALA A 86 -5.13 1.62 -0.76
N ALA A 87 -3.86 1.92 -1.09
CA ALA A 87 -2.81 2.29 -0.14
C ALA A 87 -2.90 3.75 0.30
N LYS A 88 -3.48 4.62 -0.53
CA LYS A 88 -3.57 6.07 -0.31
C LYS A 88 -2.21 6.66 0.12
N PRO A 89 -1.17 6.53 -0.72
CA PRO A 89 0.16 7.03 -0.39
C PRO A 89 0.08 8.53 -0.07
N THR A 90 0.83 8.97 0.94
CA THR A 90 0.78 10.35 1.43
C THR A 90 1.79 11.27 0.76
N ALA A 91 2.57 10.76 -0.19
CA ALA A 91 3.65 11.44 -0.89
C ALA A 91 3.87 10.85 -2.30
N GLY A 92 4.53 11.63 -3.14
CA GLY A 92 4.91 11.24 -4.51
C GLY A 92 3.78 11.31 -5.54
N PHE A 93 4.13 10.98 -6.78
CA PHE A 93 3.26 11.02 -7.94
C PHE A 93 2.90 9.62 -8.42
N TRP A 94 1.62 9.29 -8.35
CA TRP A 94 1.10 7.96 -8.61
C TRP A 94 -0.03 8.02 -9.64
N ALA A 95 0.09 7.18 -10.67
CA ALA A 95 -0.94 7.01 -11.70
C ALA A 95 -1.46 8.32 -12.31
N GLY A 96 -0.56 9.27 -12.57
CA GLY A 96 -0.92 10.55 -13.19
C GLY A 96 -1.36 11.64 -12.21
N SER A 97 -1.28 11.42 -10.89
CA SER A 97 -1.67 12.40 -9.86
C SER A 97 -0.68 12.45 -8.70
N HIS A 98 -0.38 13.65 -8.19
CA HIS A 98 0.38 13.81 -6.94
C HIS A 98 -0.52 13.49 -5.75
N ARG A 99 -0.06 12.62 -4.85
CA ARG A 99 -0.79 12.18 -3.65
C ARG A 99 -0.22 12.78 -2.35
N GLY A 100 0.80 13.62 -2.48
CA GLY A 100 1.32 14.45 -1.40
C GLY A 100 0.24 15.32 -0.77
N LYS A 101 0.24 15.38 0.56
CA LYS A 101 -0.57 16.37 1.26
C LYS A 101 0.09 17.72 1.00
N THR A 102 -0.62 18.64 0.35
CA THR A 102 -0.29 20.07 0.49
C THR A 102 -0.61 20.44 1.93
N SER A 103 0.33 20.28 2.86
CA SER A 103 0.18 20.90 4.17
C SER A 103 0.28 22.41 3.96
N PRO A 104 -0.77 23.19 4.24
CA PRO A 104 -0.59 24.62 4.46
C PRO A 104 0.12 24.76 5.81
N GLU A 105 1.27 25.44 5.83
CA GLU A 105 1.80 25.99 7.08
C GLU A 105 1.02 27.27 7.44
#